data_AF-A0A969LAU2-F1
#
_entry.id   AF-A0A969LAU2-F1
#
_cell.length_a   1.000
_cell.length_b   1.000
_cell.length_c   1.000
_cell.angle_alpha   90.00
_cell.angle_beta   90.00
_cell.angle_gamma   90.00
#
_symmetry.space_group_name_H-M   'P 1'
#
loop_
_entity.id
_entity.type
_entity.pdbx_description
1 polymer ?
#
loop_
_entity_poly.entity_id
_entity_poly.type
_entity_poly.pdbx_seq_one_letter_code
_entity_poly.pdbx_strand_id
1 'polypeptide(L)'
;MAALAAPLAPREGAFRVLALGWLGYTCLSIMILHPEPRYSYPIWLLLAMYGAAALAHPAVFVRQFRGRWLHTAAALLLVGGFLLLALTPRDYPRLIGNGVQRERHFAAGRQAYAAGDTVAAVREMQAALTVQPEFVEGRAYLALLQIEQGNLDAARALLREGDAQELDIARGMLAYAAGDAARAADLLRQAEVRRSADMQAFSMMAIDPPATSTLHLGTGLDLGYIRGFSPAEELAMVSATAGSKRVRVASCCRLRPP
;
A
#
# COMPACT_ATOMS: atom_id res chain seq x y z
N MET A 1 -29.79 51.28 -8.82
CA MET A 1 -29.25 50.01 -8.27
C MET A 1 -30.24 48.86 -8.51
N ALA A 2 -30.55 48.55 -9.78
CA ALA A 2 -31.53 47.52 -10.15
C ALA A 2 -31.11 46.79 -11.43
N ALA A 3 -29.92 46.19 -11.44
CA ALA A 3 -29.38 45.53 -12.64
C ALA A 3 -28.47 44.32 -12.37
N LEU A 4 -28.54 43.66 -11.20
CA LEU A 4 -27.64 42.54 -10.86
C LEU A 4 -28.35 41.28 -10.35
N ALA A 5 -29.64 41.10 -10.64
CA ALA A 5 -30.41 39.93 -10.19
C ALA A 5 -31.07 39.17 -11.36
N ALA A 6 -30.37 39.01 -12.47
CA ALA A 6 -30.69 37.92 -13.39
C ALA A 6 -30.02 36.66 -12.82
N PRO A 7 -30.77 35.61 -12.43
CA PRO A 7 -30.14 34.32 -12.20
C PRO A 7 -29.61 33.90 -13.57
N LEU A 8 -28.29 33.91 -13.74
CA LEU A 8 -27.62 33.10 -14.73
C LEU A 8 -28.01 31.66 -14.41
N ALA A 9 -29.17 31.22 -14.89
CA ALA A 9 -29.51 29.81 -14.94
C ALA A 9 -28.40 29.20 -15.81
N PRO A 10 -27.47 28.44 -15.22
CA PRO A 10 -26.40 27.86 -16.01
C PRO A 10 -27.09 27.04 -17.09
N ARG A 11 -26.78 27.31 -18.36
CA ARG A 11 -27.30 26.52 -19.48
C ARG A 11 -26.85 25.09 -19.25
N GLU A 12 -27.74 24.27 -18.68
CA GLU A 12 -27.43 22.90 -18.25
C GLU A 12 -26.78 22.09 -19.37
N GLY A 13 -27.06 22.42 -20.63
CA GLY A 13 -26.46 21.82 -21.82
C GLY A 13 -24.93 21.89 -21.86
N ALA A 14 -24.31 23.04 -21.57
CA ALA A 14 -22.85 23.18 -21.67
C ALA A 14 -22.13 22.34 -20.60
N PHE A 15 -22.66 22.37 -19.37
CA PHE A 15 -22.16 21.55 -18.28
C PHE A 15 -22.35 20.06 -18.54
N ARG A 16 -23.50 19.65 -19.09
CA ARG A 16 -23.76 18.25 -19.48
C ARG A 16 -22.79 17.77 -20.56
N VAL A 17 -22.50 18.58 -21.58
CA VAL A 17 -21.53 18.23 -22.62
C VAL A 17 -20.13 18.06 -22.03
N LEU A 18 -19.72 18.98 -21.15
CA LEU A 18 -18.44 18.87 -20.42
C LEU A 18 -18.39 17.58 -19.59
N ALA A 19 -19.43 17.30 -18.81
CA ALA A 19 -19.50 16.11 -17.95
C ALA A 19 -19.51 14.80 -18.75
N LEU A 20 -20.24 14.75 -19.86
CA LEU A 20 -20.29 13.59 -20.76
C LEU A 20 -18.97 13.38 -21.50
N GLY A 21 -18.35 14.46 -21.99
CA GLY A 21 -17.02 14.42 -22.59
C GLY A 21 -15.96 13.93 -21.60
N TRP A 22 -16.05 14.34 -20.34
CA TRP A 22 -15.15 13.89 -19.29
C TRP A 22 -15.35 12.41 -18.91
N LEU A 23 -16.59 11.97 -18.80
CA LEU A 23 -16.94 10.55 -18.60
C LEU A 23 -16.38 9.69 -19.75
N GLY A 24 -16.56 10.13 -20.99
CA GLY A 24 -16.00 9.48 -22.18
C GLY A 24 -14.48 9.42 -22.16
N TYR A 25 -13.81 10.55 -21.85
CA TYR A 25 -12.36 10.61 -21.68
C TYR A 25 -11.88 9.64 -20.61
N THR A 26 -12.53 9.61 -19.44
CA THR A 26 -12.13 8.72 -18.33
C THR A 26 -12.29 7.25 -18.70
N CYS A 27 -13.41 6.87 -19.32
CA CYS A 27 -13.63 5.51 -19.81
C CYS A 27 -12.55 5.12 -20.84
N LEU A 28 -12.26 6.00 -21.79
CA LEU A 28 -11.24 5.76 -22.81
C LEU A 28 -9.84 5.63 -22.18
N SER A 29 -9.50 6.49 -21.22
CA SER A 29 -8.24 6.42 -20.48
C SER A 29 -8.12 5.13 -19.68
N ILE A 30 -9.19 4.64 -19.02
CA ILE A 30 -9.17 3.35 -18.30
C ILE A 30 -9.03 2.17 -19.27
N MET A 31 -9.60 2.25 -20.48
CA MET A 31 -9.49 1.18 -21.47
C MET A 31 -8.12 1.14 -22.17
N ILE A 32 -7.51 2.31 -22.41
CA ILE A 32 -6.24 2.42 -23.14
C ILE A 32 -5.03 2.38 -22.21
N LEU A 33 -5.14 3.01 -21.03
CA LEU A 33 -4.08 3.10 -20.04
C LEU A 33 -4.48 2.26 -18.83
N HIS A 34 -3.50 1.59 -18.19
CA HIS A 34 -3.77 0.90 -16.93
C HIS A 34 -4.46 1.87 -15.95
N PRO A 35 -5.51 1.41 -15.22
CA PRO A 35 -6.34 2.29 -14.40
C PRO A 35 -5.51 2.91 -13.29
N GLU A 36 -5.13 4.16 -13.46
CA GLU A 36 -4.51 4.93 -12.39
C GLU A 36 -5.62 5.65 -11.61
N PRO A 37 -5.75 5.41 -10.29
CA PRO A 37 -6.80 5.98 -9.46
C PRO A 37 -6.91 7.52 -9.52
N ARG A 38 -5.81 8.18 -9.91
CA ARG A 38 -5.74 9.64 -10.04
C ARG A 38 -6.65 10.23 -11.10
N TYR A 39 -6.98 9.48 -12.14
CA TYR A 39 -7.90 9.96 -13.19
C TYR A 39 -9.35 9.98 -12.73
N SER A 40 -9.66 9.31 -11.61
CA SER A 40 -11.00 9.25 -11.04
C SER A 40 -11.31 10.41 -10.07
N TYR A 41 -10.30 11.11 -9.53
CA TYR A 41 -10.51 12.12 -8.48
C TYR A 41 -11.50 13.23 -8.83
N PRO A 42 -11.50 13.80 -10.05
CA PRO A 42 -12.47 14.83 -10.41
C PRO A 42 -13.91 14.28 -10.47
N ILE A 43 -14.11 13.02 -10.87
CA ILE A 43 -15.42 12.38 -10.86
C ILE A 43 -15.92 12.19 -9.43
N TRP A 44 -15.03 11.73 -8.53
CA TRP A 44 -15.36 11.60 -7.11
C TRP A 44 -15.75 12.95 -6.49
N LEU A 45 -15.04 14.03 -6.84
CA LEU A 45 -15.37 15.37 -6.39
C LEU A 45 -16.77 15.81 -6.87
N LEU A 46 -17.07 15.62 -8.16
CA LEU A 46 -18.39 15.95 -8.71
C LEU A 46 -19.51 15.11 -8.08
N LEU A 47 -19.29 13.81 -7.88
CA LEU A 47 -20.23 12.93 -7.19
C LEU A 47 -20.46 13.38 -5.75
N ALA A 48 -19.38 13.75 -5.04
CA ALA A 48 -19.46 14.22 -3.65
C ALA A 48 -20.23 15.53 -3.54
N MET A 49 -19.99 16.51 -4.44
CA MET A 49 -20.73 17.76 -4.47
C MET A 49 -22.22 17.54 -4.79
N TYR A 50 -22.52 16.66 -5.75
CA TYR A 50 -23.91 16.31 -6.08
C TYR A 50 -24.60 15.60 -4.91
N GLY A 51 -23.91 14.64 -4.26
CA GLY A 51 -24.40 13.94 -3.08
C GLY A 51 -24.66 14.88 -1.90
N ALA A 52 -23.74 15.80 -1.63
CA ALA A 52 -23.91 16.82 -0.59
C ALA A 52 -25.11 17.73 -0.87
N ALA A 53 -25.28 18.19 -2.11
CA ALA A 53 -26.44 18.99 -2.51
C ALA A 53 -27.77 18.21 -2.39
N ALA A 54 -27.78 16.93 -2.74
CA ALA A 54 -28.95 16.06 -2.60
C ALA A 54 -29.33 15.85 -1.13
N LEU A 55 -28.35 15.69 -0.24
CA LEU A 55 -28.56 15.55 1.20
C LEU A 55 -28.99 16.86 1.88
N ALA A 56 -28.49 18.01 1.41
CA ALA A 56 -28.88 19.32 1.94
C ALA A 56 -30.32 19.71 1.57
N HIS A 57 -30.84 19.21 0.44
CA HIS A 57 -32.17 19.54 -0.05
C HIS A 57 -32.98 18.27 -0.43
N PRO A 58 -33.31 17.40 0.54
CA PRO A 58 -33.91 16.10 0.26
C PRO A 58 -35.30 16.22 -0.39
N ALA A 59 -36.07 17.24 -0.03
CA ALA A 59 -37.40 17.46 -0.62
C ALA A 59 -37.33 17.84 -2.12
N VAL A 60 -36.32 18.62 -2.52
CA VAL A 60 -36.09 18.97 -3.93
C VAL A 60 -35.66 17.74 -4.70
N PHE A 61 -34.75 16.95 -4.13
CA PHE A 61 -34.29 15.69 -4.71
C PHE A 61 -35.44 14.70 -4.92
N VAL A 62 -36.26 14.44 -3.89
CA VAL A 62 -37.44 13.55 -3.98
C VAL A 62 -38.45 14.03 -5.04
N ARG A 63 -38.63 15.36 -5.18
CA ARG A 63 -39.52 15.93 -6.19
C ARG A 63 -39.05 15.68 -7.63
N GLN A 64 -37.74 15.49 -7.87
CA GLN A 64 -37.22 15.15 -9.21
C GLN A 64 -37.69 13.77 -9.70
N PHE A 65 -38.06 12.88 -8.78
CA PHE A 65 -38.58 11.55 -9.09
C PHE A 65 -40.11 11.53 -9.27
N ARG A 66 -40.83 12.58 -8.82
CA ARG A 66 -42.28 12.70 -9.01
C ARG A 66 -42.61 12.95 -10.48
N GLY A 67 -43.41 12.08 -11.08
CA GLY A 67 -43.88 12.20 -12.48
C GLY A 67 -42.99 11.54 -13.53
N ARG A 68 -41.84 10.95 -13.16
CA ARG A 68 -40.91 10.25 -14.08
C ARG A 68 -40.63 8.81 -13.64
N TRP A 69 -41.69 8.09 -13.25
CA TRP A 69 -41.60 6.79 -12.59
C TRP A 69 -40.75 5.76 -13.37
N LEU A 70 -40.82 5.73 -14.70
CA LEU A 70 -40.00 4.84 -15.54
C LEU A 70 -38.49 5.10 -15.38
N HIS A 71 -38.07 6.37 -15.38
CA HIS A 71 -36.65 6.74 -15.24
C HIS A 71 -36.16 6.46 -13.82
N THR A 72 -37.01 6.70 -12.83
CA THR A 72 -36.71 6.37 -11.43
C THR A 72 -36.57 4.86 -11.23
N ALA A 73 -37.49 4.06 -11.79
CA ALA A 73 -37.43 2.61 -11.74
C ALA A 73 -36.17 2.07 -12.44
N ALA A 74 -35.84 2.58 -13.63
CA ALA A 74 -34.62 2.20 -14.35
C ALA A 74 -33.35 2.53 -13.55
N ALA A 75 -33.28 3.71 -12.92
CA ALA A 75 -32.14 4.10 -12.08
C ALA A 75 -32.00 3.20 -10.84
N LEU A 76 -33.12 2.90 -10.16
CA LEU A 76 -33.12 2.00 -8.99
C LEU A 76 -32.74 0.57 -9.39
N LEU A 77 -33.20 0.08 -10.55
CA LEU A 77 -32.81 -1.23 -11.08
C LEU A 77 -31.32 -1.27 -11.43
N LEU A 78 -30.76 -0.21 -12.01
CA LEU A 78 -29.32 -0.13 -12.30
C LEU A 78 -28.48 -0.12 -11.02
N VAL A 79 -28.85 0.70 -10.03
CA VAL A 79 -28.16 0.74 -8.73
C VAL A 79 -28.30 -0.59 -8.01
N GLY A 80 -29.50 -1.17 -7.96
CA GLY A 80 -29.77 -2.47 -7.36
C GLY A 80 -28.99 -3.59 -8.04
N GLY A 81 -28.96 -3.60 -9.38
CA GLY A 81 -28.18 -4.56 -10.18
C GLY A 81 -26.67 -4.41 -9.97
N PHE A 82 -26.17 -3.17 -9.88
CA PHE A 82 -24.77 -2.91 -9.53
C PHE A 82 -24.44 -3.41 -8.11
N LEU A 83 -25.28 -3.10 -7.12
CA LEU A 83 -25.10 -3.59 -5.75
C LEU A 83 -25.17 -5.12 -5.70
N LEU A 84 -26.08 -5.74 -6.45
CA LEU A 84 -26.19 -7.18 -6.55
C LEU A 84 -24.92 -7.76 -7.19
N LEU A 85 -24.42 -7.23 -8.31
CA LEU A 85 -23.16 -7.65 -8.90
C LEU A 85 -21.96 -7.43 -7.98
N ALA A 86 -21.94 -6.34 -7.23
CA ALA A 86 -20.87 -6.01 -6.30
C ALA A 86 -20.88 -6.92 -5.06
N LEU A 87 -22.06 -7.25 -4.54
CA LEU A 87 -22.24 -7.93 -3.24
C LEU A 87 -22.48 -9.45 -3.35
N THR A 88 -23.11 -9.93 -4.43
CA THR A 88 -23.51 -11.35 -4.56
C THR A 88 -22.34 -12.32 -4.75
N PRO A 89 -21.30 -12.03 -5.56
CA PRO A 89 -20.24 -13.01 -5.77
C PRO A 89 -19.26 -13.11 -4.61
N ARG A 90 -19.34 -12.23 -3.61
CA ARG A 90 -18.40 -12.17 -2.48
C ARG A 90 -19.13 -12.28 -1.16
N ASP A 91 -18.79 -13.30 -0.38
CA ASP A 91 -19.22 -13.43 1.01
C ASP A 91 -18.44 -12.43 1.89
N TYR A 92 -18.86 -11.16 1.85
CA TYR A 92 -18.23 -10.07 2.58
C TYR A 92 -18.16 -10.32 4.09
N PRO A 93 -19.21 -10.82 4.78
CA PRO A 93 -19.11 -11.17 6.19
C PRO A 93 -17.98 -12.15 6.48
N ARG A 94 -17.84 -13.21 5.66
CA ARG A 94 -16.75 -14.17 5.80
C ARG A 94 -15.38 -13.58 5.46
N LEU A 95 -15.27 -12.78 4.40
CA LEU A 95 -14.03 -12.10 4.02
C LEU A 95 -13.55 -11.14 5.11
N ILE A 96 -14.46 -10.36 5.68
CA ILE A 96 -14.18 -9.45 6.80
C ILE A 96 -13.79 -10.25 8.04
N GLY A 97 -14.53 -11.32 8.36
CA GLY A 97 -14.22 -12.19 9.49
C GLY A 97 -12.83 -12.82 9.38
N ASN A 98 -12.50 -13.39 8.23
CA ASN A 98 -11.18 -13.94 7.93
C ASN A 98 -10.10 -12.84 7.99
N GLY A 99 -10.36 -11.65 7.45
CA GLY A 99 -9.44 -10.52 7.51
C GLY A 99 -9.13 -10.11 8.96
N VAL A 100 -10.15 -10.01 9.81
CA VAL A 100 -9.99 -9.70 11.24
C VAL A 100 -9.23 -10.80 11.96
N GLN A 101 -9.53 -12.08 11.70
CA GLN A 101 -8.85 -13.19 12.34
C GLN A 101 -7.37 -13.27 11.95
N ARG A 102 -7.07 -13.14 10.65
CA ARG A 102 -5.72 -13.05 10.12
C ARG A 102 -4.94 -11.91 10.78
N GLU A 103 -5.55 -10.72 10.87
CA GLU A 103 -4.90 -9.55 11.45
C GLU A 103 -4.63 -9.71 12.95
N ARG A 104 -5.54 -10.37 13.68
CA ARG A 104 -5.33 -10.70 15.10
C ARG A 104 -4.11 -11.61 15.29
N HIS A 105 -4.01 -12.68 14.52
CA HIS A 105 -2.85 -13.57 14.55
C HIS A 105 -1.57 -12.84 14.15
N PHE A 106 -1.62 -12.00 13.11
CA PHE A 106 -0.47 -11.21 12.68
C PHE A 106 0.01 -10.24 13.78
N ALA A 107 -0.91 -9.51 14.42
CA ALA A 107 -0.59 -8.61 15.52
C ALA A 107 0.00 -9.35 16.72
N ALA A 108 -0.58 -10.50 17.10
CA ALA A 108 -0.07 -11.34 18.17
C ALA A 108 1.35 -11.87 17.85
N GLY A 109 1.60 -12.30 16.61
CA GLY A 109 2.91 -12.75 16.18
C GLY A 109 3.98 -11.65 16.24
N ARG A 110 3.64 -10.43 15.81
CA ARG A 110 4.55 -9.27 15.94
C ARG A 110 4.82 -8.91 17.39
N GLN A 111 3.80 -8.97 18.26
CA GLN A 111 3.96 -8.73 19.69
C GLN A 111 4.87 -9.78 20.34
N ALA A 112 4.69 -11.06 20.01
CA ALA A 112 5.54 -12.14 20.48
C ALA A 112 7.00 -11.96 20.02
N TYR A 113 7.21 -11.60 18.76
CA TYR A 113 8.54 -11.30 18.23
C TYR A 113 9.20 -10.13 18.96
N ALA A 114 8.46 -9.03 19.20
CA ALA A 114 8.96 -7.89 19.96
C ALA A 114 9.30 -8.24 21.42
N ALA A 115 8.63 -9.25 21.99
CA ALA A 115 8.93 -9.79 23.32
C ALA A 115 10.11 -10.81 23.32
N GLY A 116 10.68 -11.12 22.15
CA GLY A 116 11.74 -12.12 22.00
C GLY A 116 11.25 -13.58 22.00
N ASP A 117 9.93 -13.82 21.98
CA ASP A 117 9.36 -15.17 21.89
C ASP A 117 9.19 -15.56 20.42
N THR A 118 10.28 -15.99 19.80
CA THR A 118 10.32 -16.41 18.39
C THR A 118 9.41 -17.62 18.12
N VAL A 119 9.22 -18.51 19.11
CA VAL A 119 8.38 -19.71 18.94
C VAL A 119 6.90 -19.33 18.84
N ALA A 120 6.43 -18.46 19.75
CA ALA A 120 5.08 -17.93 19.66
C ALA A 120 4.89 -17.08 18.40
N ALA A 121 5.89 -16.28 18.01
CA ALA A 121 5.84 -15.49 16.78
C ALA A 121 5.61 -16.35 15.53
N VAL A 122 6.38 -17.43 15.37
CA VAL A 122 6.23 -18.38 14.26
C VAL A 122 4.84 -19.02 14.26
N ARG A 123 4.36 -19.48 15.41
CA ARG A 123 3.04 -20.12 15.55
C ARG A 123 1.91 -19.18 15.11
N GLU A 124 1.90 -17.96 15.62
CA GLU A 124 0.86 -16.99 15.28
C GLU A 124 0.95 -16.57 13.81
N MET A 125 2.15 -16.45 13.25
CA MET A 125 2.32 -16.14 11.83
C MET A 125 1.80 -17.27 10.93
N GLN A 126 2.02 -18.54 11.30
CA GLN A 126 1.43 -19.70 10.61
C GLN A 126 -0.10 -19.72 10.72
N ALA A 127 -0.65 -19.35 11.88
CA ALA A 127 -2.11 -19.24 12.05
C ALA A 127 -2.70 -18.16 11.13
N ALA A 128 -2.04 -17.01 10.99
CA ALA A 128 -2.46 -15.98 10.03
C ALA A 128 -2.48 -16.51 8.58
N LEU A 129 -1.44 -17.24 8.18
CA LEU A 129 -1.34 -17.84 6.84
C LEU A 129 -2.31 -18.99 6.61
N THR A 130 -2.76 -19.68 7.67
CA THR A 130 -3.81 -20.69 7.56
C THR A 130 -5.16 -20.04 7.21
N VAL A 131 -5.42 -18.83 7.71
CA VAL A 131 -6.63 -18.06 7.38
C VAL A 131 -6.54 -17.45 5.98
N GLN A 132 -5.37 -16.91 5.62
CA GLN A 132 -5.12 -16.37 4.29
C GLN A 132 -3.71 -16.73 3.79
N PRO A 133 -3.58 -17.77 2.94
CA PRO A 133 -2.27 -18.25 2.47
C PRO A 133 -1.46 -17.22 1.68
N GLU A 134 -2.14 -16.33 0.95
CA GLU A 134 -1.52 -15.30 0.12
C GLU A 134 -1.32 -13.97 0.87
N PHE A 135 -1.36 -13.99 2.20
CA PHE A 135 -1.09 -12.81 3.01
C PHE A 135 0.40 -12.46 2.98
N VAL A 136 0.73 -11.46 2.17
CA VAL A 136 2.11 -11.10 1.81
C VAL A 136 2.93 -10.71 3.03
N GLU A 137 2.42 -9.84 3.92
CA GLU A 137 3.17 -9.48 5.12
C GLU A 137 3.43 -10.68 6.02
N GLY A 138 2.45 -11.57 6.19
CA GLY A 138 2.61 -12.78 7.00
C GLY A 138 3.66 -13.73 6.44
N ARG A 139 3.69 -13.91 5.11
CA ARG A 139 4.71 -14.72 4.43
C ARG A 139 6.10 -14.12 4.59
N ALA A 140 6.24 -12.81 4.42
CA ALA A 140 7.51 -12.10 4.60
C ALA A 140 8.06 -12.27 6.02
N TYR A 141 7.24 -12.01 7.04
CA TYR A 141 7.65 -12.15 8.44
C TYR A 141 8.00 -13.59 8.80
N LEU A 142 7.18 -14.56 8.40
CA LEU A 142 7.48 -15.97 8.68
C LEU A 142 8.80 -16.38 8.01
N ALA A 143 9.04 -15.94 6.78
CA ALA A 143 10.31 -16.24 6.10
C ALA A 143 11.51 -15.61 6.83
N LEU A 144 11.41 -14.37 7.31
CA LEU A 144 12.45 -13.71 8.10
C LEU A 144 12.73 -14.46 9.41
N LEU A 145 11.69 -14.89 10.13
CA LEU A 145 11.83 -15.71 11.35
C LEU A 145 12.53 -17.04 11.05
N GLN A 146 12.22 -17.69 9.93
CA GLN A 146 12.89 -18.92 9.52
C GLN A 146 14.36 -18.69 9.14
N ILE A 147 14.68 -17.54 8.51
CA ILE A 147 16.06 -17.14 8.20
C ILE A 147 16.87 -16.93 9.49
N GLU A 148 16.31 -16.23 10.49
CA GLU A 148 16.94 -16.03 11.80
C GLU A 148 17.22 -17.36 12.51
N GLN A 149 16.33 -18.34 12.36
CA GLN A 149 16.49 -19.69 12.90
C GLN A 149 17.45 -20.57 12.08
N GLY A 150 17.97 -20.09 10.94
CA GLY A 150 18.82 -20.85 10.03
C GLY A 150 18.08 -21.85 9.13
N ASN A 151 16.75 -21.86 9.16
CA ASN A 151 15.89 -22.76 8.38
C ASN A 151 15.67 -22.22 6.96
N LEU A 152 16.74 -22.09 6.17
CA LEU A 152 16.71 -21.42 4.87
C LEU A 152 15.78 -22.11 3.85
N ASP A 153 15.62 -23.43 3.92
CA ASP A 153 14.70 -24.16 3.04
C ASP A 153 13.23 -23.86 3.33
N ALA A 154 12.87 -23.74 4.61
CA ALA A 154 11.52 -23.33 5.01
C ALA A 154 11.23 -21.88 4.58
N ALA A 155 12.20 -20.98 4.73
CA ALA A 155 12.10 -19.61 4.23
C ALA A 155 11.93 -19.58 2.70
N ARG A 156 12.68 -20.40 1.96
CA ARG A 156 12.58 -20.48 0.50
C ARG A 156 11.20 -20.95 0.04
N ALA A 157 10.59 -21.91 0.73
CA ALA A 157 9.25 -22.38 0.41
C ALA A 157 8.17 -21.27 0.55
N LEU A 158 8.40 -20.32 1.45
CA LEU A 158 7.52 -19.17 1.67
C LEU A 158 7.70 -18.05 0.65
N LEU A 159 8.80 -18.05 -0.12
CA LEU A 159 9.21 -16.97 -1.02
C LEU A 159 9.40 -17.48 -2.45
N ARG A 160 8.31 -17.76 -3.16
CA ARG A 160 8.36 -18.31 -4.53
C ARG A 160 8.73 -17.21 -5.53
N GLU A 161 9.39 -17.56 -6.62
CA GLU A 161 9.64 -16.60 -7.71
C GLU A 161 8.31 -16.21 -8.37
N GLY A 162 8.13 -14.91 -8.66
CA GLY A 162 6.90 -14.37 -9.24
C GLY A 162 5.80 -13.99 -8.22
N ASP A 163 5.95 -14.24 -6.92
CA ASP A 163 5.07 -13.64 -5.92
C ASP A 163 5.26 -12.12 -5.82
N ALA A 164 4.36 -11.47 -5.08
CA ALA A 164 4.38 -10.06 -4.69
C ALA A 164 5.80 -9.49 -4.49
N GLN A 165 6.04 -8.33 -5.10
CA GLN A 165 7.34 -7.63 -5.04
C GLN A 165 7.67 -7.19 -3.61
N GLU A 166 6.66 -7.01 -2.78
CA GLU A 166 6.77 -6.73 -1.35
C GLU A 166 7.54 -7.83 -0.58
N LEU A 167 7.69 -9.03 -1.15
CA LEU A 167 8.53 -10.11 -0.60
C LEU A 167 10.02 -9.98 -0.95
N ASP A 168 10.43 -9.00 -1.78
CA ASP A 168 11.80 -8.88 -2.27
C ASP A 168 12.82 -8.64 -1.15
N ILE A 169 12.42 -7.98 -0.06
CA ILE A 169 13.28 -7.82 1.13
C ILE A 169 13.57 -9.18 1.75
N ALA A 170 12.53 -9.99 2.01
CA ALA A 170 12.70 -11.31 2.60
C ALA A 170 13.53 -12.24 1.67
N ARG A 171 13.35 -12.12 0.34
CA ARG A 171 14.18 -12.83 -0.65
C ARG A 171 15.63 -12.36 -0.62
N GLY A 172 15.86 -11.06 -0.53
CA GLY A 172 17.19 -10.46 -0.40
C GLY A 172 17.90 -10.95 0.87
N MET A 173 17.20 -10.97 2.00
CA MET A 173 17.70 -11.51 3.26
C MET A 173 17.97 -13.02 3.18
N LEU A 174 17.14 -13.79 2.50
CA LEU A 174 17.39 -15.21 2.25
C LEU A 174 18.66 -15.41 1.42
N ALA A 175 18.84 -14.64 0.36
CA ALA A 175 20.04 -14.69 -0.47
C ALA A 175 21.30 -14.30 0.32
N TYR A 176 21.18 -13.28 1.17
CA TYR A 176 22.26 -12.85 2.06
C TYR A 176 22.64 -13.96 3.05
N ALA A 177 21.66 -14.56 3.73
CA ALA A 177 21.87 -15.67 4.66
C ALA A 177 22.41 -16.94 3.98
N ALA A 178 22.09 -17.14 2.70
CA ALA A 178 22.65 -18.21 1.88
C ALA A 178 24.06 -17.93 1.35
N GLY A 179 24.61 -16.73 1.59
CA GLY A 179 25.95 -16.31 1.16
C GLY A 179 26.04 -15.74 -0.26
N ASP A 180 24.91 -15.57 -0.96
CA ASP A 180 24.85 -14.97 -2.30
C ASP A 180 24.69 -13.45 -2.20
N ALA A 181 25.79 -12.77 -1.86
CA ALA A 181 25.80 -11.32 -1.65
C ALA A 181 25.44 -10.53 -2.92
N ALA A 182 25.75 -11.05 -4.11
CA ALA A 182 25.44 -10.39 -5.38
C ALA A 182 23.93 -10.40 -5.64
N ARG A 183 23.28 -11.56 -5.48
CA ARG A 183 21.83 -11.67 -5.61
C ARG A 183 21.09 -10.90 -4.52
N ALA A 184 21.59 -10.92 -3.29
CA ALA A 184 21.04 -10.15 -2.19
C ALA A 184 21.02 -8.65 -2.50
N ALA A 185 22.17 -8.10 -2.93
CA ALA A 185 22.29 -6.69 -3.27
C ALA A 185 21.34 -6.29 -4.42
N ASP A 186 21.21 -7.12 -5.45
CA ASP A 186 20.31 -6.83 -6.56
C ASP A 186 18.83 -6.83 -6.12
N LEU A 187 18.39 -7.83 -5.36
CA LEU A 187 17.02 -7.91 -4.83
C LEU A 187 16.68 -6.73 -3.90
N LEU A 188 17.59 -6.39 -3.00
CA LEU A 188 17.38 -5.32 -2.03
C LEU A 188 17.39 -3.93 -2.68
N ARG A 189 18.29 -3.70 -3.64
CA ARG A 189 18.28 -2.48 -4.47
C ARG A 189 17.01 -2.39 -5.31
N GLN A 190 16.56 -3.51 -5.87
CA GLN A 190 15.32 -3.57 -6.63
C GLN A 190 14.10 -3.23 -5.76
N ALA A 191 14.08 -3.68 -4.51
CA ALA A 191 13.05 -3.34 -3.54
C ALA A 191 13.06 -1.82 -3.25
N GLU A 192 14.24 -1.24 -2.98
CA GLU A 192 14.41 0.18 -2.71
C GLU A 192 13.94 1.07 -3.87
N VAL A 193 14.31 0.72 -5.10
CA VAL A 193 13.96 1.49 -6.31
C VAL A 193 12.46 1.44 -6.62
N ARG A 194 11.76 0.35 -6.28
CA ARG A 194 10.39 0.13 -6.79
C ARG A 194 9.25 0.66 -5.93
N ARG A 195 9.35 0.83 -4.59
CA ARG A 195 8.32 1.57 -3.80
C ARG A 195 8.58 1.76 -2.28
N SER A 196 8.10 2.93 -1.83
CA SER A 196 7.64 3.40 -0.50
C SER A 196 8.63 3.70 0.64
N ALA A 197 8.44 4.87 1.27
CA ALA A 197 9.08 5.32 2.51
C ALA A 197 8.89 4.33 3.68
N ASP A 198 7.85 3.49 3.63
CA ASP A 198 7.62 2.43 4.63
C ASP A 198 8.61 1.27 4.53
N MET A 199 9.33 1.12 3.40
CA MET A 199 10.30 0.04 3.25
C MET A 199 11.46 0.16 4.24
N GLN A 200 11.97 1.37 4.45
CA GLN A 200 13.01 1.60 5.46
C GLN A 200 12.47 1.34 6.87
N ALA A 201 11.23 1.75 7.17
CA ALA A 201 10.61 1.47 8.47
C ALA A 201 10.40 -0.04 8.71
N PHE A 202 9.96 -0.77 7.69
CA PHE A 202 9.84 -2.23 7.72
C PHE A 202 11.20 -2.89 7.91
N SER A 203 12.21 -2.53 7.12
CA SER A 203 13.56 -3.08 7.24
C SER A 203 14.14 -2.85 8.64
N MET A 204 13.96 -1.64 9.19
CA MET A 204 14.40 -1.33 10.56
C MET A 204 13.64 -2.12 11.63
N MET A 205 12.41 -2.57 11.36
CA MET A 205 11.58 -3.32 12.32
C MET A 205 11.80 -4.83 12.22
N ALA A 206 11.87 -5.35 11.01
CA ALA A 206 11.74 -6.77 10.69
C ALA A 206 13.07 -7.45 10.35
N ILE A 207 14.14 -6.68 10.13
CA ILE A 207 15.47 -7.22 9.80
C ILE A 207 16.40 -6.89 10.96
N ASP A 208 17.10 -7.91 11.45
CA ASP A 208 18.24 -7.73 12.36
C ASP A 208 19.52 -8.11 11.62
N PRO A 209 20.11 -7.16 10.87
CA PRO A 209 21.29 -7.46 10.07
C PRO A 209 22.51 -7.64 10.99
N PRO A 210 23.49 -8.49 10.61
CA PRO A 210 24.58 -8.85 11.50
C PRO A 210 25.41 -7.63 11.92
N ALA A 211 25.93 -7.64 13.15
CA ALA A 211 26.79 -6.55 13.61
C ALA A 211 27.99 -6.36 12.66
N THR A 212 28.13 -5.15 12.09
CA THR A 212 29.23 -4.78 11.20
C THR A 212 30.01 -3.59 11.74
N SER A 213 31.32 -3.60 11.54
CA SER A 213 32.21 -2.47 11.86
C SER A 213 32.37 -1.48 10.69
N THR A 214 31.94 -1.89 9.49
CA THR A 214 32.02 -1.10 8.27
C THR A 214 30.73 -1.23 7.47
N LEU A 215 30.00 -0.12 7.31
CA LEU A 215 28.78 -0.07 6.51
C LEU A 215 29.06 0.71 5.22
N HIS A 216 28.76 0.09 4.06
CA HIS A 216 28.91 0.71 2.74
C HIS A 216 27.55 1.19 2.23
N LEU A 217 27.38 2.51 2.17
CA LEU A 217 26.12 3.12 1.73
C LEU A 217 25.91 2.99 0.22
N GLY A 218 24.66 2.76 -0.20
CA GLY A 218 24.28 2.68 -1.61
C GLY A 218 24.69 1.38 -2.30
N THR A 219 25.01 0.34 -1.52
CA THR A 219 25.28 -1.02 -2.03
C THR A 219 24.04 -1.91 -1.99
N GLY A 220 22.94 -1.45 -1.38
CA GLY A 220 21.72 -2.23 -1.17
C GLY A 220 21.78 -3.14 0.06
N LEU A 221 22.95 -3.28 0.70
CA LEU A 221 23.16 -4.06 1.93
C LEU A 221 23.12 -3.20 3.20
N ASP A 222 22.72 -1.94 3.08
CA ASP A 222 22.59 -0.95 4.16
C ASP A 222 21.18 -0.89 4.76
N LEU A 223 20.22 -1.65 4.23
CA LEU A 223 18.87 -1.79 4.78
C LEU A 223 18.88 -2.41 6.19
N GLY A 224 18.08 -1.82 7.09
CA GLY A 224 17.96 -2.27 8.48
C GLY A 224 19.06 -1.73 9.42
N TYR A 225 20.08 -1.05 8.90
CA TYR A 225 21.11 -0.42 9.74
C TYR A 225 20.85 1.07 10.04
N ILE A 226 20.19 1.80 9.14
CA ILE A 226 20.05 3.26 9.18
C ILE A 226 18.68 3.72 8.66
N ARG A 227 18.14 4.82 9.23
CA ARG A 227 16.87 5.44 8.81
C ARG A 227 17.04 6.95 8.62
N GLY A 228 16.36 7.51 7.61
CA GLY A 228 16.11 8.96 7.51
C GLY A 228 17.26 9.82 6.96
N PHE A 229 17.61 9.69 5.69
CA PHE A 229 18.52 10.64 5.04
C PHE A 229 17.80 11.95 4.65
N SER A 230 18.35 13.08 5.09
CA SER A 230 18.07 14.42 4.55
C SER A 230 18.89 14.65 3.28
N PRO A 231 18.40 15.43 2.28
CA PRO A 231 19.25 15.90 1.19
C PRO A 231 20.48 16.63 1.73
N ALA A 232 21.59 16.56 0.98
CA ALA A 232 22.84 17.22 1.35
C ALA A 232 22.65 18.75 1.40
N GLU A 233 22.91 19.37 2.56
CA GLU A 233 23.05 20.83 2.65
C GLU A 233 24.38 21.25 2.02
N GLU A 234 24.31 22.11 1.00
CA GLU A 234 25.46 22.78 0.41
C GLU A 234 25.97 23.87 1.36
N LEU A 235 26.97 23.55 2.18
CA LEU A 235 27.74 24.55 2.91
C LEU A 235 28.94 24.96 2.06
N ALA A 236 29.07 26.28 1.84
CA ALA A 236 29.83 26.96 0.79
C ALA A 236 31.35 26.67 0.68
N MET A 237 31.91 25.69 1.38
CA MET A 237 33.31 25.27 1.26
C MET A 237 33.52 23.75 1.35
N VAL A 238 32.47 22.92 1.38
CA VAL A 238 32.58 21.46 1.29
C VAL A 238 31.42 20.91 0.46
N SER A 239 31.72 20.42 -0.74
CA SER A 239 30.77 19.63 -1.52
C SER A 239 30.54 18.27 -0.84
N ALA A 240 29.34 18.06 -0.31
CA ALA A 240 28.89 16.75 0.14
C ALA A 240 28.07 16.09 -0.96
N THR A 241 28.75 15.45 -1.90
CA THR A 241 28.10 14.57 -2.88
C THR A 241 27.80 13.22 -2.25
N ALA A 242 26.53 12.83 -2.26
CA ALA A 242 26.05 11.51 -1.88
C ALA A 242 26.55 10.48 -2.90
N GLY A 243 27.68 9.86 -2.56
CA GLY A 243 28.32 8.80 -3.33
C GLY A 243 29.40 8.15 -2.48
N SER A 244 29.29 6.83 -2.30
CA SER A 244 30.36 5.91 -1.85
C SER A 244 31.13 6.26 -0.56
N LYS A 245 30.46 6.58 0.55
CA LYS A 245 31.14 6.68 1.86
C LYS A 245 30.83 5.49 2.78
N ARG A 246 31.92 4.92 3.32
CA ARG A 246 31.92 3.98 4.45
C ARG A 246 31.65 4.75 5.72
N VAL A 247 30.66 4.31 6.50
CA VAL A 247 30.47 4.80 7.87
C VAL A 247 31.17 3.80 8.80
N ARG A 248 32.14 4.27 9.60
CA ARG A 248 32.68 3.49 10.74
C ARG A 248 31.77 3.73 11.93
N VAL A 249 30.99 2.71 12.27
CA VAL A 249 30.19 2.71 13.49
C VAL A 249 31.06 2.09 14.58
N ALA A 250 31.25 2.79 15.71
CA ALA A 250 32.07 2.30 16.81
C ALA A 250 31.50 0.99 17.39
N SER A 251 32.39 0.09 17.85
CA SER A 251 32.16 -1.30 18.26
C SER A 251 31.19 -1.52 19.44
N CYS A 252 30.49 -0.48 19.89
CA CYS A 252 29.57 -0.51 21.02
C CYS A 252 28.15 -0.03 20.66
N CYS A 253 27.91 0.42 19.43
CA CYS A 253 26.62 1.02 19.08
C CYS A 253 25.55 -0.02 18.73
N ARG A 254 24.73 -0.39 19.72
CA ARG A 254 23.29 -0.63 19.50
C ARG A 254 22.62 0.73 19.41
N LEU A 255 21.98 1.05 18.29
CA LEU A 255 21.10 2.22 18.22
C LEU A 255 19.75 1.84 17.58
N ARG A 256 18.84 1.41 18.44
CA ARG A 256 17.41 1.78 18.45
C ARG A 256 17.23 2.59 19.75
N PRO A 257 16.58 3.76 19.82
CA PRO A 257 15.33 4.18 19.13
C PRO A 257 15.35 5.68 18.66
N PRO A 258 14.22 6.32 18.25
CA PRO A 258 12.89 5.84 17.81
C PRO A 258 12.72 5.65 16.29
#